data_AF-A0A317EBD6-F1
#
_entry.id   AF-A0A317EBD6-F1
#
_cell.length_a   1.000
_cell.length_b   1.000
_cell.length_c   1.000
_cell.angle_alpha   90.00
_cell.angle_beta   90.00
_cell.angle_gamma   90.00
#
_symmetry.space_group_name_H-M   'P 1'
#
loop_
_entity.id
_entity.type
_entity.pdbx_description
1 polymer ?
#
loop_
_entity_poly.entity_id
_entity_poly.type
_entity_poly.pdbx_seq_one_letter_code
_entity_poly.pdbx_strand_id
1 'polypeptide(L)'
;MDVTPADLVLRPLGAFYGFAGLVALRAAVMGGFIDRALAALSMKRTPRAERIRQIWLTAAPVGIGAGGFALIMLWDWAVVLFIVNALAQAVYLVIVAPRYLDPEDPPDAKGRRSTWNAFLLYLVATAGVIWAGHAGTLRPFEALHPALLAIAIFCFVFGYGMVLRQLVDRPGGGNAIDGGMAPEPVPARLILTPSWGGTGLIDAETGLPWETWEQRAYLPEDLTARLLGWIDLFQSRADAHDPRRAALLDPAAQAGIDAAGAALLPAVRAALPDTAISFEPAALPVPPARDLDGGVMLVPALYDWPLRSLAPADEALPPDRIGISWQLTLDLNAWSEEYDRAEIEDLPPWTPARLAAYHRDAGLLADRLRREFAATGRPDLRVEISDPLAALQ
;
A
#
# COMPACT_ATOMS: atom_id res chain seq x y z
N MET A 1 -18.47 -33.09 -21.87
CA MET A 1 -18.68 -32.95 -20.41
C MET A 1 -20.09 -32.48 -20.25
N ASP A 2 -20.97 -33.35 -19.74
CA ASP A 2 -22.35 -32.96 -19.48
C ASP A 2 -22.36 -31.99 -18.30
N VAL A 3 -22.75 -30.75 -18.58
CA VAL A 3 -22.87 -29.71 -17.56
C VAL A 3 -24.11 -30.00 -16.74
N THR A 4 -23.93 -30.32 -15.46
CA THR A 4 -25.08 -30.55 -14.58
C THR A 4 -25.67 -29.21 -14.13
N PRO A 5 -26.98 -29.15 -13.77
CA PRO A 5 -27.57 -27.94 -13.19
C PRO A 5 -26.83 -27.43 -11.94
N ALA A 6 -26.21 -28.34 -11.16
CA ALA A 6 -25.40 -27.97 -10.01
C ALA A 6 -24.11 -27.25 -10.43
N ASP A 7 -23.48 -27.65 -11.53
CA ASP A 7 -22.29 -26.97 -12.06
C ASP A 7 -22.57 -25.53 -12.47
N LEU A 8 -23.78 -25.28 -13.01
CA LEU A 8 -24.24 -23.95 -13.43
C LEU A 8 -24.47 -22.99 -12.25
N VAL A 9 -24.59 -23.50 -11.03
CA VAL A 9 -24.81 -22.68 -9.83
C VAL A 9 -23.52 -22.57 -9.00
N LEU A 10 -22.83 -23.68 -8.77
CA LEU A 10 -21.66 -23.73 -7.89
C LEU A 10 -20.46 -22.98 -8.48
N ARG A 11 -20.24 -23.06 -9.79
CA ARG A 11 -19.10 -22.38 -10.43
C ARG A 11 -19.23 -20.85 -10.41
N PRO A 12 -20.38 -20.25 -10.79
CA PRO A 12 -20.57 -18.82 -10.62
C PRO A 12 -20.49 -18.37 -9.16
N LEU A 13 -21.02 -19.17 -8.22
CA LEU A 13 -20.89 -18.89 -6.79
C LEU A 13 -19.41 -18.90 -6.35
N GLY A 14 -18.62 -19.86 -6.82
CA GLY A 14 -17.19 -19.92 -6.60
C GLY A 14 -16.44 -18.73 -7.20
N ALA A 15 -16.80 -18.34 -8.43
CA ALA A 15 -16.24 -17.16 -9.09
C ALA A 15 -16.55 -15.88 -8.30
N PHE A 16 -17.79 -15.74 -7.82
CA PHE A 16 -18.20 -14.63 -6.96
C PHE A 16 -17.34 -14.54 -5.70
N TYR A 17 -17.17 -15.63 -4.94
CA TYR A 17 -16.35 -15.60 -3.72
C TYR A 17 -14.85 -15.47 -4.00
N GLY A 18 -14.36 -16.07 -5.09
CA GLY A 18 -12.97 -15.92 -5.55
C GLY A 18 -12.63 -14.48 -5.89
N PHE A 19 -13.54 -13.78 -6.56
CA PHE A 19 -13.41 -12.36 -6.92
C PHE A 19 -13.63 -11.44 -5.71
N ALA A 20 -14.68 -11.68 -4.91
CA ALA A 20 -14.97 -10.89 -3.72
C ALA A 20 -13.80 -10.92 -2.71
N GLY A 21 -13.14 -12.08 -2.54
CA GLY A 21 -11.93 -12.19 -1.73
C GLY A 21 -10.78 -11.33 -2.25
N LEU A 22 -10.61 -11.23 -3.58
CA LEU A 22 -9.53 -10.44 -4.18
C LEU A 22 -9.78 -8.94 -4.00
N VAL A 23 -11.02 -8.50 -4.27
CA VAL A 23 -11.44 -7.10 -4.09
C VAL A 23 -11.32 -6.69 -2.62
N ALA A 24 -11.81 -7.51 -1.69
CA ALA A 24 -11.73 -7.22 -0.26
C ALA A 24 -10.29 -7.22 0.25
N LEU A 25 -9.44 -8.13 -0.21
CA LEU A 25 -8.02 -8.13 0.14
C LEU A 25 -7.36 -6.83 -0.31
N ARG A 26 -7.61 -6.42 -1.55
CA ARG A 26 -7.07 -5.18 -2.07
C ARG A 26 -7.53 -3.97 -1.28
N ALA A 27 -8.84 -3.88 -1.01
CA ALA A 27 -9.40 -2.80 -0.19
C ALA A 27 -8.73 -2.73 1.20
N ALA A 28 -8.47 -3.88 1.84
CA ALA A 28 -7.75 -3.94 3.10
C ALA A 28 -6.29 -3.48 2.98
N VAL A 29 -5.60 -3.85 1.88
CA VAL A 29 -4.23 -3.44 1.60
C VAL A 29 -4.12 -1.94 1.31
N MET A 30 -5.12 -1.34 0.63
CA MET A 30 -5.18 0.09 0.32
C MET A 30 -5.63 0.95 1.52
N GLY A 31 -6.69 0.53 2.23
CA GLY A 31 -7.14 1.23 3.43
C GLY A 31 -6.05 1.28 4.50
N GLY A 32 -5.37 0.15 4.73
CA GLY A 32 -4.24 0.09 5.66
C GLY A 32 -3.01 0.90 5.23
N PHE A 33 -2.94 1.39 3.98
CA PHE A 33 -1.93 2.36 3.55
C PHE A 33 -2.30 3.79 4.00
N ILE A 34 -3.55 4.21 3.77
CA ILE A 34 -4.04 5.53 4.19
C ILE A 34 -3.95 5.67 5.72
N ASP A 35 -4.37 4.64 6.45
CA ASP A 35 -4.32 4.66 7.91
C ASP A 35 -2.88 4.69 8.44
N ARG A 36 -1.93 4.03 7.75
CA ARG A 36 -0.50 4.11 8.10
C ARG A 36 0.12 5.46 7.74
N ALA A 37 -0.29 6.08 6.64
CA ALA A 37 0.13 7.44 6.29
C ALA A 37 -0.39 8.45 7.34
N LEU A 38 -1.64 8.33 7.77
CA LEU A 38 -2.23 9.15 8.84
C LEU A 38 -1.61 8.86 10.22
N ALA A 39 -1.29 7.59 10.52
CA ALA A 39 -0.60 7.22 11.76
C ALA A 39 0.83 7.77 11.80
N ALA A 40 1.55 7.73 10.68
CA ALA A 40 2.87 8.34 10.54
C ALA A 40 2.81 9.86 10.73
N LEU A 41 1.79 10.53 10.18
CA LEU A 41 1.56 11.96 10.38
C LEU A 41 1.15 12.33 11.82
N SER A 42 0.53 11.41 12.56
CA SER A 42 0.02 11.69 13.91
C SER A 42 0.94 11.24 15.05
N MET A 43 2.05 10.55 14.75
CA MET A 43 3.04 10.06 15.74
C MET A 43 2.41 9.26 16.90
N LYS A 44 1.24 8.67 16.69
CA LYS A 44 0.55 7.84 17.70
C LYS A 44 0.80 6.37 17.42
N ARG A 45 1.22 5.66 18.47
CA ARG A 45 1.39 4.20 18.44
C ARG A 45 0.09 3.54 18.01
N THR A 46 0.14 2.72 16.95
CA THR A 46 -1.01 1.98 16.43
C THR A 46 -1.65 1.15 17.55
N PRO A 47 -2.92 1.39 17.91
CA PRO A 47 -3.61 0.64 18.96
C PRO A 47 -3.63 -0.86 18.66
N ARG A 48 -3.67 -1.70 19.71
CA ARG A 48 -3.74 -3.17 19.55
C ARG A 48 -4.99 -3.59 18.77
N ALA A 49 -6.10 -2.88 18.94
CA ALA A 49 -7.34 -3.09 18.20
C ALA A 49 -7.13 -2.96 16.69
N GLU A 50 -6.39 -1.93 16.26
CA GLU A 50 -6.11 -1.66 14.86
C GLU A 50 -5.23 -2.75 14.22
N ARG A 51 -4.22 -3.25 14.95
CA ARG A 51 -3.41 -4.38 14.47
C ARG A 51 -4.23 -5.66 14.31
N ILE A 52 -5.13 -5.95 15.25
CA ILE A 52 -6.02 -7.11 15.18
C ILE A 52 -6.96 -6.96 13.98
N ARG A 53 -7.55 -5.77 13.80
CA ARG A 53 -8.41 -5.42 12.66
C ARG A 53 -7.67 -5.65 11.35
N GLN A 54 -6.45 -5.14 11.22
CA GLN A 54 -5.66 -5.26 9.99
C GLN A 54 -5.32 -6.72 9.64
N ILE A 55 -4.91 -7.54 10.62
CA ILE A 55 -4.65 -8.98 10.41
C ILE A 55 -5.92 -9.68 9.93
N TRP A 56 -7.05 -9.38 10.56
CA TRP A 56 -8.34 -10.01 10.23
C TRP A 56 -8.82 -9.61 8.83
N LEU A 57 -8.76 -8.31 8.50
CA LEU A 57 -9.17 -7.78 7.20
C LEU A 57 -8.27 -8.22 6.05
N THR A 58 -7.03 -8.65 6.31
CA THR A 58 -6.15 -9.21 5.28
C THR A 58 -6.23 -10.74 5.18
N ALA A 59 -6.33 -11.46 6.30
CA ALA A 59 -6.37 -12.92 6.28
C ALA A 59 -7.72 -13.48 5.79
N ALA A 60 -8.84 -12.88 6.19
CA ALA A 60 -10.17 -13.40 5.87
C ALA A 60 -10.47 -13.42 4.36
N PRO A 61 -10.15 -12.37 3.58
CA PRO A 61 -10.38 -12.39 2.14
C PRO A 61 -9.56 -13.44 1.38
N VAL A 62 -8.34 -13.75 1.85
CA VAL A 62 -7.52 -14.84 1.28
C VAL A 62 -8.21 -16.19 1.46
N GLY A 63 -8.74 -16.45 2.66
CA GLY A 63 -9.49 -17.67 2.96
C GLY A 63 -10.76 -17.79 2.12
N ILE A 64 -11.54 -16.69 2.00
CA ILE A 64 -12.76 -16.65 1.18
C ILE A 64 -12.42 -16.91 -0.29
N GLY A 65 -11.35 -16.27 -0.79
CA GLY A 65 -10.82 -16.45 -2.12
C GLY A 65 -10.46 -17.90 -2.44
N ALA A 66 -9.67 -18.52 -1.55
CA ALA A 66 -9.26 -19.92 -1.69
C ALA A 66 -10.48 -20.86 -1.74
N GLY A 67 -11.49 -20.62 -0.90
CA GLY A 67 -12.76 -21.35 -0.95
C GLY A 67 -13.49 -21.18 -2.29
N GLY A 68 -13.53 -19.96 -2.82
CA GLY A 68 -14.11 -19.66 -4.13
C GLY A 68 -13.42 -20.40 -5.28
N PHE A 69 -12.09 -20.36 -5.33
CA PHE A 69 -11.31 -21.09 -6.34
C PHE A 69 -11.49 -22.61 -6.24
N ALA A 70 -11.47 -23.16 -5.02
CA ALA A 70 -11.77 -24.57 -4.80
C ALA A 70 -13.17 -24.93 -5.35
N LEU A 71 -14.16 -24.06 -5.14
CA LEU A 71 -15.52 -24.29 -5.61
C LEU A 71 -15.69 -24.17 -7.14
N ILE A 72 -14.99 -23.25 -7.80
CA ILE A 72 -14.95 -23.16 -9.29
C ILE A 72 -14.48 -24.48 -9.90
N MET A 73 -13.52 -25.13 -9.23
CA MET A 73 -12.97 -26.41 -9.62
C MET A 73 -13.84 -27.60 -9.22
N LEU A 74 -14.90 -27.36 -8.44
CA LEU A 74 -15.70 -28.39 -7.78
C LEU A 74 -14.85 -29.31 -6.90
N TRP A 75 -13.83 -28.76 -6.24
CA TRP A 75 -12.94 -29.51 -5.35
C TRP A 75 -13.60 -29.72 -3.98
N ASP A 76 -13.52 -30.93 -3.44
CA ASP A 76 -14.11 -31.32 -2.15
C ASP A 76 -13.61 -30.50 -0.95
N TRP A 77 -12.37 -30.03 -0.99
CA TRP A 77 -11.82 -29.11 0.02
C TRP A 77 -12.57 -27.77 0.11
N ALA A 78 -13.39 -27.40 -0.88
CA ALA A 78 -14.28 -26.25 -0.77
C ALA A 78 -15.16 -26.34 0.50
N VAL A 79 -15.62 -27.54 0.88
CA VAL A 79 -16.41 -27.73 2.11
C VAL A 79 -15.63 -27.27 3.34
N VAL A 80 -14.39 -27.73 3.47
CA VAL A 80 -13.53 -27.42 4.63
C VAL A 80 -13.25 -25.92 4.67
N LEU A 81 -12.88 -25.31 3.54
CA LEU A 81 -12.56 -23.89 3.45
C LEU A 81 -13.76 -23.00 3.81
N PHE A 82 -14.96 -23.31 3.30
CA PHE A 82 -16.17 -22.56 3.65
C PHE A 82 -16.53 -22.69 5.14
N ILE A 83 -16.42 -23.90 5.72
CA ILE A 83 -16.68 -24.11 7.16
C ILE A 83 -15.69 -23.31 8.02
N VAL A 84 -14.39 -23.40 7.72
CA VAL A 84 -13.35 -22.70 8.49
C VAL A 84 -13.55 -21.18 8.42
N ASN A 85 -13.85 -20.63 7.23
CA ASN A 85 -14.13 -19.20 7.08
C ASN A 85 -15.40 -18.77 7.81
N ALA A 86 -16.48 -19.58 7.76
CA ALA A 86 -17.71 -19.28 8.48
C ALA A 86 -17.49 -19.26 9.99
N LEU A 87 -16.74 -20.23 10.53
CA LEU A 87 -16.36 -20.28 11.94
C LEU A 87 -15.50 -19.09 12.33
N ALA A 88 -14.50 -18.76 11.53
CA ALA A 88 -13.67 -17.60 11.76
C ALA A 88 -14.53 -16.32 11.79
N GLN A 89 -15.42 -16.12 10.83
CA GLN A 89 -16.28 -14.94 10.76
C GLN A 89 -17.25 -14.86 11.95
N ALA A 90 -17.76 -15.99 12.42
CA ALA A 90 -18.56 -16.06 13.64
C ALA A 90 -17.75 -15.65 14.88
N VAL A 91 -16.52 -16.15 15.01
CA VAL A 91 -15.59 -15.75 16.08
C VAL A 91 -15.30 -14.26 16.01
N TYR A 92 -15.08 -13.71 14.80
CA TYR A 92 -14.88 -12.28 14.62
C TYR A 92 -16.07 -11.47 15.11
N LEU A 93 -17.28 -11.78 14.63
CA LEU A 93 -18.49 -11.01 14.94
C LEU A 93 -18.96 -11.12 16.39
N VAL A 94 -18.80 -12.30 17.01
CA VAL A 94 -19.36 -12.58 18.35
C VAL A 94 -18.35 -12.32 19.45
N ILE A 95 -17.06 -12.51 19.18
CA ILE A 95 -16.00 -12.46 20.21
C ILE A 95 -15.04 -11.32 19.93
N VAL A 96 -14.42 -11.28 18.75
CA VAL A 96 -13.29 -10.37 18.51
C VAL A 96 -13.76 -8.92 18.41
N ALA A 97 -14.73 -8.63 17.56
CA ALA A 97 -15.23 -7.28 17.35
C ALA A 97 -15.84 -6.69 18.63
N PRO A 98 -16.77 -7.37 19.34
CA PRO A 98 -17.35 -6.82 20.58
C PRO A 98 -16.37 -6.60 21.71
N ARG A 99 -15.34 -7.45 21.81
CA ARG A 99 -14.42 -7.44 22.95
C ARG A 99 -13.20 -6.56 22.75
N TYR A 100 -12.74 -6.42 21.50
CA TYR A 100 -11.46 -5.76 21.21
C TYR A 100 -11.58 -4.57 20.24
N LEU A 101 -12.64 -4.45 19.44
CA LEU A 101 -12.78 -3.38 18.45
C LEU A 101 -13.86 -2.35 18.86
N ASP A 102 -15.05 -2.83 19.17
CA ASP A 102 -16.22 -2.00 19.51
C ASP A 102 -16.02 -1.04 20.70
N PRO A 103 -15.22 -1.35 21.74
CA PRO A 103 -14.99 -0.41 22.85
C PRO A 103 -14.26 0.87 22.44
N GLU A 104 -13.40 0.80 21.42
CA GLU A 104 -12.61 1.94 20.92
C GLU A 104 -13.28 2.62 19.71
N ASP A 105 -13.97 1.84 18.88
CA ASP A 105 -14.63 2.30 17.66
C ASP A 105 -15.95 1.55 17.45
N PRO A 106 -17.05 1.98 18.13
CA PRO A 106 -18.32 1.29 18.06
C PRO A 106 -18.95 1.46 16.67
N PRO A 107 -19.27 0.36 15.96
CA PRO A 107 -19.87 0.45 14.64
C PRO A 107 -21.28 1.04 14.72
N ASP A 108 -21.64 1.76 13.67
CA ASP A 108 -23.00 2.26 13.52
C ASP A 108 -24.00 1.10 13.34
N ALA A 109 -25.26 1.34 13.70
CA ALA A 109 -26.28 0.29 13.67
C ALA A 109 -26.51 -0.29 12.25
N LYS A 110 -26.25 0.52 11.21
CA LYS A 110 -26.39 0.10 9.81
C LYS A 110 -25.21 -0.78 9.39
N GLY A 111 -23.97 -0.40 9.70
CA GLY A 111 -22.77 -1.18 9.44
C GLY A 111 -22.84 -2.56 10.09
N ARG A 112 -23.20 -2.62 11.38
CA ARG A 112 -23.34 -3.91 12.08
C ARG A 112 -24.39 -4.83 11.44
N ARG A 113 -25.54 -4.29 11.04
CA ARG A 113 -26.58 -5.07 10.33
C ARG A 113 -26.08 -5.56 8.96
N SER A 114 -25.35 -4.74 8.22
CA SER A 114 -24.76 -5.11 6.94
C SER A 114 -23.80 -6.31 7.09
N THR A 115 -22.89 -6.26 8.07
CA THR A 115 -21.94 -7.35 8.32
C THR A 115 -22.64 -8.65 8.72
N TRP A 116 -23.70 -8.57 9.54
CA TRP A 116 -24.52 -9.74 9.89
C TRP A 116 -25.25 -10.32 8.67
N ASN A 117 -25.81 -9.49 7.81
CA ASN A 117 -26.47 -9.96 6.59
C ASN A 117 -25.49 -10.66 5.64
N ALA A 118 -24.28 -10.11 5.47
CA ALA A 118 -23.22 -10.74 4.68
C ALA A 118 -22.81 -12.10 5.26
N PHE A 119 -22.71 -12.19 6.59
CA PHE A 119 -22.43 -13.46 7.26
C PHE A 119 -23.55 -14.50 7.08
N LEU A 120 -24.82 -14.09 7.18
CA LEU A 120 -25.96 -14.98 6.92
C LEU A 120 -25.96 -15.49 5.48
N LEU A 121 -25.67 -14.63 4.50
CA LEU A 121 -25.53 -15.04 3.10
C LEU A 121 -24.40 -16.06 2.92
N TYR A 122 -23.27 -15.83 3.58
CA TYR A 122 -22.15 -16.76 3.58
C TYR A 122 -22.50 -18.12 4.21
N LEU A 123 -23.31 -18.15 5.27
CA LEU A 123 -23.81 -19.39 5.87
C LEU A 123 -24.72 -20.16 4.93
N VAL A 124 -25.60 -19.48 4.19
CA VAL A 124 -26.45 -20.10 3.16
C VAL A 124 -25.59 -20.71 2.05
N ALA A 125 -24.58 -19.98 1.58
CA ALA A 125 -23.63 -20.51 0.60
C ALA A 125 -22.87 -21.72 1.16
N THR A 126 -22.37 -21.65 2.40
CA THR A 126 -21.68 -22.74 3.08
C THR A 126 -22.56 -23.99 3.18
N ALA A 127 -23.82 -23.85 3.55
CA ALA A 127 -24.77 -24.95 3.58
C ALA A 127 -24.98 -25.57 2.19
N GLY A 128 -25.06 -24.74 1.14
CA GLY A 128 -25.12 -25.19 -0.25
C GLY A 128 -23.88 -26.00 -0.67
N VAL A 129 -22.68 -25.55 -0.29
CA VAL A 129 -21.42 -26.25 -0.58
C VAL A 129 -21.34 -27.59 0.17
N ILE A 130 -21.74 -27.63 1.46
CA ILE A 130 -21.83 -28.87 2.24
C ILE A 130 -22.79 -29.86 1.58
N TRP A 131 -23.97 -29.38 1.16
CA TRP A 131 -24.94 -30.22 0.47
C TRP A 131 -24.38 -30.75 -0.85
N ALA A 132 -23.72 -29.91 -1.66
CA ALA A 132 -23.06 -30.35 -2.89
C ALA A 132 -21.99 -31.43 -2.64
N GLY A 133 -21.23 -31.31 -1.55
CA GLY A 133 -20.29 -32.34 -1.11
C GLY A 133 -20.99 -33.65 -0.75
N HIS A 134 -22.08 -33.58 0.02
CA HIS A 134 -22.86 -34.76 0.39
C HIS A 134 -23.55 -35.43 -0.81
N ALA A 135 -23.98 -34.65 -1.80
CA ALA A 135 -24.56 -35.14 -3.04
C ALA A 135 -23.54 -35.73 -4.03
N GLY A 136 -22.24 -35.73 -3.69
CA GLY A 136 -21.17 -36.24 -4.55
C GLY A 136 -20.91 -35.38 -5.79
N THR A 137 -21.34 -34.11 -5.79
CA THR A 137 -21.08 -33.17 -6.89
C THR A 137 -19.63 -32.67 -6.87
N LEU A 138 -19.05 -32.53 -5.67
CA LEU A 138 -17.64 -32.18 -5.50
C LEU A 138 -16.74 -33.38 -5.71
N ARG A 139 -15.53 -33.13 -6.19
CA ARG A 139 -14.57 -34.11 -6.67
C ARG A 139 -13.34 -34.17 -5.76
N PRO A 140 -12.76 -35.35 -5.54
CA PRO A 140 -11.50 -35.48 -4.87
C PRO A 140 -10.37 -34.92 -5.74
N PHE A 141 -9.23 -34.62 -5.11
CA PHE A 141 -8.10 -33.97 -5.77
C PHE A 141 -7.61 -34.72 -7.02
N GLU A 142 -7.59 -36.06 -6.96
CA GLU A 142 -7.12 -36.93 -8.05
C GLU A 142 -8.03 -36.89 -9.29
N ALA A 143 -9.27 -36.46 -9.12
CA ALA A 143 -10.26 -36.34 -10.20
C ALA A 143 -10.29 -34.93 -10.84
N LEU A 144 -9.45 -34.00 -10.38
CA LEU A 144 -9.33 -32.67 -10.96
C LEU A 144 -8.52 -32.71 -12.26
N HIS A 145 -8.95 -31.92 -13.25
CA HIS A 145 -8.21 -31.79 -14.49
C HIS A 145 -6.92 -30.98 -14.26
N PRO A 146 -5.72 -31.52 -14.55
CA PRO A 146 -4.44 -30.86 -14.21
C PRO A 146 -4.31 -29.44 -14.77
N ALA A 147 -4.80 -29.21 -15.99
CA ALA A 147 -4.78 -27.87 -16.60
C ALA A 147 -5.66 -26.86 -15.86
N LEU A 148 -6.83 -27.26 -15.36
CA LEU A 148 -7.69 -26.37 -14.56
C LEU A 148 -7.05 -26.04 -13.22
N LEU A 149 -6.35 -27.02 -12.63
CA LEU A 149 -5.60 -26.82 -11.39
C LEU A 149 -4.45 -25.84 -11.58
N ALA A 150 -3.66 -26.00 -12.65
CA ALA A 150 -2.60 -25.07 -12.99
C ALA A 150 -3.13 -23.64 -13.19
N ILE A 151 -4.25 -23.48 -13.92
CA ILE A 151 -4.88 -22.17 -14.13
C ILE A 151 -5.38 -21.57 -12.82
N ALA A 152 -6.10 -22.34 -12.00
CA ALA A 152 -6.62 -21.86 -10.72
C ALA A 152 -5.50 -21.44 -9.76
N ILE A 153 -4.44 -22.26 -9.65
CA ILE A 153 -3.25 -21.93 -8.87
C ILE A 153 -2.58 -20.68 -9.43
N PHE A 154 -2.40 -20.57 -10.75
CA PHE A 154 -1.82 -19.39 -11.37
C PHE A 154 -2.65 -18.14 -11.09
N CYS A 155 -3.97 -18.17 -11.30
CA CYS A 155 -4.85 -17.03 -11.02
C CYS A 155 -4.85 -16.65 -9.54
N PHE A 156 -4.83 -17.63 -8.64
CA PHE A 156 -4.78 -17.37 -7.20
C PHE A 156 -3.42 -16.78 -6.80
N VAL A 157 -2.32 -17.44 -7.13
CA VAL A 157 -0.96 -17.01 -6.79
C VAL A 157 -0.61 -15.69 -7.46
N PHE A 158 -0.94 -15.50 -8.73
CA PHE A 158 -0.66 -14.24 -9.43
C PHE A 158 -1.60 -13.12 -8.94
N GLY A 159 -2.92 -13.36 -8.91
CA GLY A 159 -3.89 -12.34 -8.50
C GLY A 159 -3.70 -11.91 -7.03
N TYR A 160 -3.70 -12.87 -6.10
CA TYR A 160 -3.54 -12.58 -4.67
C TYR A 160 -2.08 -12.26 -4.35
N GLY A 161 -1.12 -12.95 -4.95
CA GLY A 161 0.30 -12.71 -4.70
C GLY A 161 0.75 -11.35 -5.20
N MET A 162 0.23 -10.81 -6.32
CA MET A 162 0.53 -9.42 -6.70
C MET A 162 -0.01 -8.41 -5.68
N VAL A 163 -1.25 -8.61 -5.19
CA VAL A 163 -1.85 -7.72 -4.17
C VAL A 163 -1.11 -7.85 -2.84
N LEU A 164 -0.74 -9.06 -2.42
CA LEU A 164 0.05 -9.30 -1.22
C LEU A 164 1.50 -8.83 -1.39
N ARG A 165 2.06 -8.86 -2.59
CA ARG A 165 3.37 -8.29 -2.90
C ARG A 165 3.35 -6.78 -2.63
N GLN A 166 2.24 -6.08 -2.83
CA GLN A 166 2.12 -4.69 -2.41
C GLN A 166 2.16 -4.49 -0.88
N LEU A 167 2.08 -5.55 -0.07
CA LEU A 167 2.41 -5.47 1.36
C LEU A 167 3.91 -5.65 1.63
N VAL A 168 4.63 -6.38 0.76
CA VAL A 168 6.04 -6.76 0.91
C VAL A 168 6.97 -5.77 0.21
N ASP A 169 6.68 -5.41 -1.04
CA ASP A 169 7.48 -4.55 -1.91
C ASP A 169 7.29 -3.07 -1.63
N ARG A 170 6.54 -2.71 -0.58
CA ARG A 170 6.47 -1.33 -0.12
C ARG A 170 7.66 -1.06 0.79
N PRO A 171 8.61 -0.19 0.40
CA PRO A 171 9.53 0.41 1.35
C PRO A 171 8.71 1.42 2.15
N GLY A 172 8.08 0.96 3.22
CA GLY A 172 7.17 1.76 4.02
C GLY A 172 6.44 0.97 5.11
N GLY A 173 7.14 0.71 6.22
CA GLY A 173 6.51 0.50 7.52
C GLY A 173 6.10 -0.93 7.87
N GLY A 174 7.06 -1.68 8.40
CA GLY A 174 6.83 -2.69 9.45
C GLY A 174 6.49 -4.10 9.00
N ASN A 175 7.52 -4.91 8.74
CA ASN A 175 7.68 -6.28 9.23
C ASN A 175 9.12 -6.75 8.96
N ALA A 176 10.05 -6.22 9.74
CA ALA A 176 11.33 -6.88 9.94
C ALA A 176 11.10 -8.06 10.89
N ILE A 177 10.66 -9.21 10.38
CA ILE A 177 10.82 -10.51 11.06
C ILE A 177 11.08 -11.59 9.99
N ASP A 178 12.26 -12.21 10.10
CA ASP A 178 12.65 -13.53 9.57
C ASP A 178 12.92 -13.73 8.08
N GLY A 179 13.46 -12.72 7.41
CA GLY A 179 14.38 -12.95 6.30
C GLY A 179 15.81 -12.74 6.81
N GLY A 180 16.57 -13.81 7.05
CA GLY A 180 17.98 -13.77 7.49
C GLY A 180 18.93 -13.18 6.45
N MET A 181 18.63 -12.00 5.91
CA MET A 181 19.61 -11.19 5.19
C MET A 181 20.49 -10.56 6.26
N ALA A 182 21.78 -10.88 6.24
CA ALA A 182 22.75 -10.22 7.11
C ALA A 182 22.57 -8.70 6.93
N PRO A 183 22.54 -7.92 8.03
CA PRO A 183 22.36 -6.47 7.92
C PRO A 183 23.41 -5.93 6.95
N GLU A 184 22.97 -5.10 6.00
CA GLU A 184 23.90 -4.48 5.07
C GLU A 184 24.99 -3.72 5.86
N PRO A 185 26.23 -3.73 5.36
CA PRO A 185 27.32 -3.05 6.06
C PRO A 185 26.99 -1.58 6.23
N VAL A 186 27.37 -1.01 7.38
CA VAL A 186 27.23 0.43 7.62
C VAL A 186 27.97 1.19 6.52
N PRO A 187 27.34 2.21 5.88
CA PRO A 187 28.04 3.04 4.91
C PRO A 187 29.32 3.64 5.49
N ALA A 188 30.38 3.70 4.69
CA ALA A 188 31.68 4.19 5.17
C ALA A 188 31.64 5.68 5.56
N ARG A 189 30.74 6.44 4.94
CA ARG A 189 30.57 7.88 5.15
C ARG A 189 29.09 8.22 5.28
N LEU A 190 28.71 8.80 6.41
CA LEU A 190 27.35 9.26 6.66
C LEU A 190 27.32 10.78 6.85
N ILE A 191 26.23 11.39 6.40
CA ILE A 191 25.89 12.79 6.62
C ILE A 191 24.71 12.85 7.58
N LEU A 192 24.92 13.46 8.75
CA LEU A 192 23.84 13.82 9.66
C LEU A 192 23.19 15.11 9.15
N THR A 193 21.98 15.00 8.59
CA THR A 193 21.27 16.13 7.97
C THR A 193 19.75 15.96 8.07
N PRO A 194 18.99 17.04 8.29
CA PRO A 194 17.54 16.96 8.28
C PRO A 194 17.01 16.72 6.86
N SER A 195 15.92 15.95 6.72
CA SER A 195 15.31 15.67 5.42
C SER A 195 13.84 15.26 5.56
N TRP A 196 13.05 15.46 4.50
CA TRP A 196 11.61 15.17 4.49
C TRP A 196 11.25 13.69 4.40
N GLY A 197 12.10 12.87 3.77
CA GLY A 197 11.88 11.43 3.60
C GLY A 197 12.99 10.58 4.18
N GLY A 198 13.87 11.17 4.99
CA GLY A 198 15.04 10.49 5.54
C GLY A 198 14.95 10.23 7.03
N THR A 199 16.03 9.66 7.53
CA THR A 199 16.15 9.05 8.86
C THR A 199 17.12 9.82 9.76
N GLY A 200 17.54 11.01 9.30
CA GLY A 200 18.60 11.82 9.89
C GLY A 200 20.01 11.45 9.41
N LEU A 201 20.20 10.29 8.79
CA LEU A 201 21.51 9.85 8.26
C LEU A 201 21.38 9.53 6.77
N ILE A 202 22.26 10.13 5.97
CA ILE A 202 22.35 9.93 4.52
C ILE A 202 23.71 9.33 4.19
N ASP A 203 23.73 8.33 3.33
CA ASP A 203 24.97 7.83 2.75
C ASP A 203 25.57 8.88 1.83
N ALA A 204 26.79 9.32 2.15
CA ALA A 204 27.49 10.38 1.42
C ALA A 204 27.87 9.96 -0.01
N GLU A 205 27.93 8.65 -0.30
CA GLU A 205 28.29 8.13 -1.64
C GLU A 205 27.07 8.05 -2.55
N THR A 206 25.95 7.53 -2.05
CA THR A 206 24.73 7.33 -2.84
C THR A 206 23.76 8.52 -2.77
N GLY A 207 23.89 9.37 -1.75
CA GLY A 207 22.92 10.45 -1.48
C GLY A 207 21.56 9.95 -0.99
N LEU A 208 21.44 8.67 -0.67
CA LEU A 208 20.20 8.06 -0.19
C LEU A 208 20.15 8.01 1.33
N PRO A 209 18.96 8.10 1.95
CA PRO A 209 18.81 7.87 3.38
C PRO A 209 19.28 6.47 3.77
N TRP A 210 20.05 6.37 4.86
CA TRP A 210 20.37 5.10 5.47
C TRP A 210 19.17 4.65 6.32
N GLU A 211 18.54 3.53 5.96
CA GLU A 211 17.16 3.27 6.35
C GLU A 211 17.00 2.98 7.85
N THR A 212 15.83 3.31 8.42
CA THR A 212 15.61 3.19 9.88
C THR A 212 15.70 1.74 10.34
N TRP A 213 15.32 0.79 9.50
CA TRP A 213 15.40 -0.64 9.82
C TRP A 213 16.83 -1.17 9.80
N GLU A 214 17.70 -0.61 8.96
CA GLU A 214 19.15 -0.90 8.95
C GLU A 214 19.81 -0.28 10.18
N GLN A 215 19.49 0.98 10.47
CA GLN A 215 19.99 1.69 11.65
C GLN A 215 19.73 0.93 12.94
N ARG A 216 18.58 0.26 13.09
CA ARG A 216 18.25 -0.49 14.31
C ARG A 216 19.18 -1.67 14.59
N ALA A 217 19.92 -2.15 13.59
CA ALA A 217 20.94 -3.17 13.81
C ALA A 217 22.23 -2.60 14.44
N TYR A 218 22.46 -1.29 14.33
CA TYR A 218 23.72 -0.64 14.69
C TYR A 218 23.59 0.50 15.71
N LEU A 219 22.42 1.12 15.80
CA LEU A 219 22.14 2.25 16.69
C LEU A 219 21.25 1.82 17.87
N PRO A 220 21.49 2.36 19.08
CA PRO A 220 20.57 2.22 20.20
C PRO A 220 19.18 2.77 19.89
N GLU A 221 18.13 2.11 20.39
CA GLU A 221 16.73 2.48 20.15
C GLU A 221 16.43 3.93 20.58
N ASP A 222 17.02 4.40 21.67
CA ASP A 222 16.88 5.77 22.16
C ASP A 222 17.52 6.80 21.21
N LEU A 223 18.65 6.46 20.59
CA LEU A 223 19.32 7.31 19.62
C LEU A 223 18.52 7.37 18.31
N THR A 224 17.99 6.24 17.84
CA THR A 224 17.08 6.20 16.68
C THR A 224 15.83 7.05 16.93
N ALA A 225 15.22 6.94 18.11
CA ALA A 225 14.05 7.75 18.46
C ALA A 225 14.36 9.26 18.48
N ARG A 226 15.54 9.65 18.96
CA ARG A 226 16.00 11.04 18.96
C ARG A 226 16.30 11.57 17.55
N LEU A 227 16.87 10.75 16.67
CA LEU A 227 17.07 11.10 15.26
C LEU A 227 15.72 11.37 14.58
N LEU A 228 14.73 10.50 14.78
CA LEU A 228 13.38 10.68 14.25
C LEU A 228 12.71 11.94 14.80
N GLY A 229 12.78 12.17 16.12
CA GLY A 229 12.22 13.40 16.71
C GLY A 229 12.90 14.69 16.21
N TRP A 230 14.17 14.63 15.82
CA TRP A 230 14.85 15.75 15.17
C TRP A 230 14.37 15.97 13.73
N ILE A 231 14.12 14.89 12.99
CA ILE A 231 13.48 14.96 11.67
C ILE A 231 12.07 15.56 11.78
N ASP A 232 11.26 15.13 12.74
CA ASP A 232 9.91 15.67 12.96
C ASP A 232 9.95 17.17 13.30
N LEU A 233 10.93 17.60 14.09
CA LEU A 233 11.15 19.01 14.38
C LEU A 233 11.40 19.79 13.09
N PHE A 234 12.26 19.30 12.20
CA PHE A 234 12.49 19.93 10.90
C PHE A 234 11.19 19.96 10.07
N GLN A 235 10.52 18.83 9.91
CA GLN A 235 9.30 18.73 9.09
C GLN A 235 8.16 19.62 9.60
N SER A 236 8.02 19.80 10.91
CA SER A 236 7.03 20.70 11.51
C SER A 236 7.25 22.18 11.20
N ARG A 237 8.46 22.54 10.75
CA ARG A 237 8.87 23.92 10.44
C ARG A 237 9.12 24.14 8.96
N ALA A 238 9.22 23.07 8.18
CA ALA A 238 9.45 23.12 6.76
C ALA A 238 8.14 23.28 5.99
N ASP A 239 8.22 23.84 4.79
CA ASP A 239 7.10 23.98 3.87
C ASP A 239 6.71 22.61 3.32
N ALA A 240 5.58 22.09 3.81
CA ALA A 240 5.03 20.82 3.35
C ALA A 240 4.65 20.82 1.86
N HIS A 241 4.54 22.01 1.24
CA HIS A 241 4.28 22.17 -0.19
C HIS A 241 5.57 22.23 -1.04
N ASP A 242 6.76 22.32 -0.42
CA ASP A 242 8.05 22.27 -1.12
C ASP A 242 9.10 21.41 -0.37
N PRO A 243 8.82 20.10 -0.18
CA PRO A 243 9.72 19.21 0.56
C PRO A 243 11.06 19.00 -0.15
N ARG A 244 11.15 19.32 -1.44
CA ARG A 244 12.37 19.22 -2.20
C ARG A 244 13.34 20.37 -1.98
N ARG A 245 12.85 21.58 -1.75
CA ARG A 245 13.74 22.67 -1.34
C ARG A 245 14.04 22.64 0.14
N ALA A 246 13.32 21.80 0.88
CA ALA A 246 13.46 21.67 2.33
C ALA A 246 13.39 23.05 3.02
N ALA A 247 12.61 23.96 2.41
CA ALA A 247 12.55 25.36 2.82
C ALA A 247 11.81 25.45 4.14
N LEU A 248 12.32 26.25 5.07
CA LEU A 248 11.62 26.54 6.32
C LEU A 248 10.55 27.60 6.08
N LEU A 249 9.36 27.39 6.65
CA LEU A 249 8.30 28.40 6.72
C LEU A 249 8.75 29.62 7.53
N ASP A 250 9.57 29.37 8.55
CA ASP A 250 10.23 30.38 9.37
C ASP A 250 11.75 30.13 9.38
N PRO A 251 12.55 30.97 8.69
CA PRO A 251 14.00 30.85 8.69
C PRO A 251 14.63 30.90 10.09
N ALA A 252 13.97 31.54 11.08
CA ALA A 252 14.47 31.58 12.45
C ALA A 252 14.45 30.20 13.15
N ALA A 253 13.66 29.24 12.64
CA ALA A 253 13.62 27.89 13.15
C ALA A 253 14.91 27.10 12.87
N GLN A 254 15.73 27.52 11.89
CA GLN A 254 16.97 26.83 11.51
C GLN A 254 17.92 26.66 12.70
N ALA A 255 18.12 27.71 13.51
CA ALA A 255 19.04 27.65 14.65
C ALA A 255 18.64 26.58 15.69
N GLY A 256 17.34 26.36 15.88
CA GLY A 256 16.83 25.32 16.78
C GLY A 256 17.02 23.91 16.22
N ILE A 257 16.82 23.75 14.91
CA ILE A 257 17.04 22.48 14.19
C ILE A 257 18.54 22.14 14.22
N ASP A 258 19.41 23.12 13.97
CA ASP A 258 20.86 22.94 13.98
C ASP A 258 21.38 22.54 15.36
N ALA A 259 20.92 23.23 16.40
CA ALA A 259 21.28 22.91 17.78
C ALA A 259 20.84 21.50 18.18
N ALA A 260 19.62 21.11 17.80
CA ALA A 260 19.11 19.76 18.06
C ALA A 260 19.94 18.69 17.33
N GLY A 261 20.26 18.89 16.05
CA GLY A 261 21.08 17.97 15.26
C GLY A 261 22.52 17.87 15.79
N ALA A 262 23.15 19.01 16.10
CA ALA A 262 24.49 19.05 16.67
C ALA A 262 24.58 18.29 18.01
N ALA A 263 23.51 18.30 18.81
CA ALA A 263 23.44 17.53 20.05
C ALA A 263 23.35 16.00 19.83
N LEU A 264 22.95 15.53 18.65
CA LEU A 264 22.95 14.11 18.29
C LEU A 264 24.32 13.61 17.85
N LEU A 265 25.13 14.48 17.22
CA LEU A 265 26.39 14.10 16.58
C LEU A 265 27.37 13.29 17.48
N PRO A 266 27.59 13.64 18.77
CA PRO A 266 28.47 12.85 19.63
C PRO A 266 27.95 11.43 19.87
N ALA A 267 26.62 11.26 20.00
CA ALA A 267 26.00 9.97 20.22
C ALA A 267 26.06 9.08 18.97
N VAL A 268 25.85 9.66 17.79
CA VAL A 268 25.99 8.94 16.51
C VAL A 268 27.43 8.48 16.30
N ARG A 269 28.42 9.33 16.56
CA ARG A 269 29.85 8.96 16.46
C ARG A 269 30.27 7.90 17.46
N ALA A 270 29.70 7.93 18.67
CA ALA A 270 29.96 6.90 19.67
C ALA A 270 29.37 5.54 19.28
N ALA A 271 28.21 5.53 18.62
CA ALA A 271 27.56 4.31 18.14
C ALA A 271 28.24 3.72 16.90
N LEU A 272 28.87 4.56 16.06
CA LEU A 272 29.50 4.15 14.80
C LEU A 272 30.97 4.63 14.73
N PRO A 273 31.88 4.01 15.50
CA PRO A 273 33.26 4.48 15.64
C PRO A 273 34.08 4.38 14.33
N ASP A 274 33.73 3.44 13.45
CA ASP A 274 34.45 3.18 12.19
C ASP A 274 33.86 3.94 10.99
N THR A 275 32.79 4.72 11.20
CA THR A 275 32.09 5.46 10.15
C THR A 275 32.43 6.94 10.22
N ALA A 276 32.83 7.53 9.09
CA ALA A 276 33.07 8.95 9.01
C ALA A 276 31.72 9.71 8.97
N ILE A 277 31.41 10.48 10.02
CA ILE A 277 30.16 11.23 10.13
C ILE A 277 30.42 12.73 10.03
N SER A 278 29.88 13.35 8.98
CA SER A 278 29.74 14.82 8.84
C SER A 278 28.39 15.29 9.38
N PHE A 279 28.30 16.56 9.75
CA PHE A 279 27.03 17.20 10.10
C PHE A 279 26.76 18.32 9.11
N GLU A 280 25.62 18.24 8.43
CA GLU A 280 25.17 19.23 7.46
C GLU A 280 23.81 19.76 7.92
N PRO A 281 23.79 20.96 8.55
CA PRO A 281 22.57 21.50 9.16
C PRO A 281 21.52 21.93 8.13
N ALA A 282 21.95 22.30 6.93
CA ALA A 282 21.06 22.58 5.83
C ALA A 282 20.41 21.26 5.38
N ALA A 283 19.09 21.23 5.35
CA ALA A 283 18.35 20.07 4.90
C ALA A 283 18.67 19.80 3.43
N LEU A 284 19.11 18.57 3.13
CA LEU A 284 19.36 18.19 1.75
C LEU A 284 18.03 18.03 0.99
N PRO A 285 17.93 18.58 -0.23
CA PRO A 285 16.87 18.21 -1.16
C PRO A 285 16.81 16.69 -1.26
N VAL A 286 15.61 16.10 -1.18
CA VAL A 286 15.48 14.66 -1.48
C VAL A 286 15.76 14.49 -2.98
N PRO A 287 16.89 13.89 -3.38
CA PRO A 287 17.12 13.59 -4.77
C PRO A 287 16.01 12.62 -5.22
N PRO A 288 15.53 12.70 -6.47
CA PRO A 288 14.63 11.67 -6.95
C PRO A 288 15.33 10.32 -6.78
N ALA A 289 14.63 9.33 -6.26
CA ALA A 289 15.20 7.99 -6.08
C ALA A 289 15.53 7.32 -7.43
N ARG A 290 15.11 7.93 -8.54
CA ARG A 290 15.31 7.48 -9.91
C ARG A 290 15.49 8.66 -10.85
N ASP A 291 16.43 8.52 -11.79
CA ASP A 291 16.46 9.39 -12.95
C ASP A 291 15.23 9.13 -13.83
N LEU A 292 14.56 10.22 -14.20
CA LEU A 292 13.40 10.20 -15.07
C LEU A 292 13.86 10.42 -16.51
N ASP A 293 14.53 9.43 -17.08
CA ASP A 293 14.97 9.54 -18.46
C ASP A 293 13.76 9.80 -19.38
N GLY A 294 13.78 10.93 -20.09
CA GLY A 294 12.76 11.27 -21.07
C GLY A 294 11.41 11.80 -20.52
N GLY A 295 11.08 11.64 -19.23
CA GLY A 295 9.89 12.23 -18.60
C GLY A 295 8.89 11.23 -18.01
N VAL A 296 7.67 11.70 -17.75
CA VAL A 296 6.57 10.91 -17.15
C VAL A 296 5.28 11.05 -17.96
N MET A 297 4.43 10.04 -17.87
CA MET A 297 3.08 10.05 -18.42
C MET A 297 2.06 9.85 -17.31
N LEU A 298 1.01 10.69 -17.27
CA LEU A 298 -0.12 10.52 -16.37
C LEU A 298 -1.05 9.49 -16.98
N VAL A 299 -1.31 8.41 -16.24
CA VAL A 299 -2.14 7.31 -16.70
C VAL A 299 -3.24 7.04 -15.68
N PRO A 300 -4.52 7.04 -16.09
CA PRO A 300 -5.57 6.40 -15.32
C PRO A 300 -5.37 4.90 -15.47
N ALA A 301 -4.68 4.32 -14.49
CA ALA A 301 -4.41 2.91 -14.47
C ALA A 301 -5.23 2.30 -13.35
N LEU A 302 -6.16 1.42 -13.72
CA LEU A 302 -6.87 0.64 -12.74
C LEU A 302 -5.81 -0.04 -11.89
N TYR A 303 -5.85 0.23 -10.60
CA TYR A 303 -5.06 -0.47 -9.63
C TYR A 303 -3.54 -0.22 -9.59
N ASP A 304 -3.04 0.81 -10.29
CA ASP A 304 -1.61 1.11 -10.40
C ASP A 304 -1.29 2.57 -9.99
N TRP A 305 -0.02 2.97 -10.06
CA TRP A 305 0.38 4.35 -9.83
C TRP A 305 -0.08 5.29 -10.95
N PRO A 306 -0.42 6.57 -10.64
CA PRO A 306 -0.91 7.53 -11.62
C PRO A 306 0.15 7.98 -12.64
N LEU A 307 1.41 7.56 -12.47
CA LEU A 307 2.53 7.97 -13.32
C LEU A 307 3.23 6.74 -13.92
N ARG A 308 3.59 6.85 -15.19
CA ARG A 308 4.48 5.93 -15.91
C ARG A 308 5.75 6.64 -16.35
N SER A 309 6.87 5.93 -16.38
CA SER A 309 8.09 6.44 -17.01
C SER A 309 7.96 6.45 -18.52
N LEU A 310 8.54 7.47 -19.17
CA LEU A 310 8.70 7.49 -20.62
C LEU A 310 9.97 6.74 -21.07
N ALA A 311 10.98 6.61 -20.21
CA ALA A 311 12.14 5.74 -20.43
C ALA A 311 12.68 5.19 -19.08
N PRO A 312 12.74 3.85 -18.88
CA PRO A 312 12.14 2.83 -19.74
C PRO A 312 10.62 3.00 -19.83
N ALA A 313 10.04 2.77 -21.01
CA ALA A 313 8.63 3.03 -21.24
C ALA A 313 7.74 2.15 -20.36
N ASP A 314 6.67 2.74 -19.86
CA ASP A 314 5.57 2.08 -19.15
C ASP A 314 5.92 1.49 -17.76
N GLU A 315 7.04 1.89 -17.17
CA GLU A 315 7.33 1.55 -15.78
C GLU A 315 6.46 2.38 -14.83
N ALA A 316 5.74 1.74 -13.91
CA ALA A 316 4.94 2.44 -12.90
C ALA A 316 5.83 3.22 -11.92
N LEU A 317 5.50 4.51 -11.73
CA LEU A 317 6.27 5.44 -10.92
C LEU A 317 5.46 5.95 -9.72
N PRO A 318 5.88 5.65 -8.49
CA PRO A 318 5.28 6.26 -7.31
C PRO A 318 5.58 7.78 -7.28
N PRO A 319 4.56 8.67 -7.18
CA PRO A 319 4.77 10.11 -7.24
C PRO A 319 5.73 10.65 -6.16
N ASP A 320 5.76 10.05 -4.96
CA ASP A 320 6.66 10.44 -3.87
C ASP A 320 8.15 10.21 -4.19
N ARG A 321 8.47 9.36 -5.17
CA ARG A 321 9.86 8.99 -5.51
C ARG A 321 10.47 9.77 -6.66
N ILE A 322 9.65 10.50 -7.41
CA ILE A 322 10.13 11.32 -8.53
C ILE A 322 10.49 12.74 -8.11
N GLY A 323 10.44 12.99 -6.80
CA GLY A 323 10.70 14.24 -6.12
C GLY A 323 9.91 15.41 -6.72
N ILE A 324 8.64 15.33 -6.49
CA ILE A 324 7.68 16.41 -6.62
C ILE A 324 7.20 16.75 -5.20
N SER A 325 6.39 17.79 -5.07
CA SER A 325 5.80 18.17 -3.79
C SER A 325 4.89 17.07 -3.25
N TRP A 326 4.82 16.99 -1.92
CA TRP A 326 3.94 16.06 -1.24
C TRP A 326 2.48 16.31 -1.59
N GLN A 327 2.07 17.59 -1.63
CA GLN A 327 0.71 17.92 -2.02
C GLN A 327 0.40 17.46 -3.45
N LEU A 328 1.33 17.63 -4.40
CA LEU A 328 1.13 17.11 -5.76
C LEU A 328 1.07 15.59 -5.80
N THR A 329 1.85 14.90 -4.95
CA THR A 329 1.75 13.45 -4.77
C THR A 329 0.35 13.05 -4.30
N LEU A 330 -0.20 13.73 -3.29
CA LEU A 330 -1.56 13.48 -2.80
C LEU A 330 -2.60 13.75 -3.90
N ASP A 331 -2.47 14.86 -4.62
CA ASP A 331 -3.42 15.24 -5.66
C ASP A 331 -3.41 14.24 -6.83
N LEU A 332 -2.24 13.73 -7.22
CA LEU A 332 -2.10 12.69 -8.25
C LEU A 332 -2.74 11.37 -7.81
N ASN A 333 -2.52 10.96 -6.55
CA ASN A 333 -3.10 9.73 -6.01
C ASN A 333 -4.63 9.85 -5.88
N ALA A 334 -5.14 10.99 -5.42
CA ALA A 334 -6.58 11.24 -5.31
C ALA A 334 -7.27 11.24 -6.68
N TRP A 335 -6.62 11.82 -7.69
CA TRP A 335 -7.07 11.74 -9.08
C TRP A 335 -7.15 10.28 -9.56
N SER A 336 -6.10 9.48 -9.34
CA SER A 336 -6.10 8.05 -9.68
C SER A 336 -7.21 7.26 -8.98
N GLU A 337 -7.44 7.56 -7.70
CA GLU A 337 -8.44 6.88 -6.87
C GLU A 337 -9.88 7.20 -7.32
N GLU A 338 -10.14 8.39 -7.85
CA GLU A 338 -11.44 8.66 -8.49
C GLU A 338 -11.67 7.74 -9.68
N TYR A 339 -10.62 7.44 -10.46
CA TYR A 339 -10.74 6.52 -11.59
C TYR A 339 -11.02 5.10 -11.15
N ASP A 340 -10.22 4.59 -10.21
CA ASP A 340 -10.43 3.26 -9.62
C ASP A 340 -11.86 3.12 -9.09
N ARG A 341 -12.34 4.08 -8.29
CA ARG A 341 -13.70 4.01 -7.73
C ARG A 341 -14.77 3.95 -8.82
N ALA A 342 -14.64 4.72 -9.89
CA ALA A 342 -15.62 4.75 -10.96
C ALA A 342 -15.72 3.43 -11.75
N GLU A 343 -14.62 2.69 -11.87
CA GLU A 343 -14.56 1.41 -12.61
C GLU A 343 -14.94 0.20 -11.74
N ILE A 344 -14.77 0.29 -10.41
CA ILE A 344 -14.89 -0.86 -9.50
C ILE A 344 -16.16 -0.80 -8.66
N GLU A 345 -16.52 0.39 -8.19
CA GLU A 345 -17.70 0.58 -7.37
C GLU A 345 -18.92 0.77 -8.29
N ASP A 346 -20.12 0.51 -7.77
CA ASP A 346 -21.41 0.71 -8.46
C ASP A 346 -21.73 2.22 -8.60
N LEU A 347 -20.71 3.03 -8.87
CA LEU A 347 -20.78 4.44 -9.17
C LEU A 347 -21.38 4.63 -10.57
N PRO A 348 -21.96 5.81 -10.84
CA PRO A 348 -22.45 6.13 -12.17
C PRO A 348 -21.33 5.94 -13.21
N PRO A 349 -21.62 5.25 -14.32
CA PRO A 349 -20.63 5.02 -15.37
C PRO A 349 -20.09 6.35 -15.89
N TRP A 350 -18.89 6.31 -16.50
CA TRP A 350 -18.28 7.49 -17.10
C TRP A 350 -19.19 8.12 -18.16
N THR A 351 -19.88 9.19 -17.76
CA THR A 351 -20.55 10.05 -18.74
C THR A 351 -19.50 10.87 -19.49
N PRO A 352 -19.76 11.26 -20.75
CA PRO A 352 -18.84 12.11 -21.50
C PRO A 352 -18.45 13.40 -20.76
N ALA A 353 -19.40 13.98 -19.99
CA ALA A 353 -19.15 15.16 -19.18
C ALA A 353 -18.20 14.89 -18.00
N ARG A 354 -18.38 13.76 -17.31
CA ARG A 354 -17.51 13.36 -16.19
C ARG A 354 -16.11 13.01 -16.68
N LEU A 355 -16.00 12.27 -17.78
CA LEU A 355 -14.71 11.95 -18.40
C LEU A 355 -13.98 13.22 -18.85
N ALA A 356 -14.69 14.18 -19.45
CA ALA A 356 -14.12 15.47 -19.83
C ALA A 356 -13.67 16.32 -18.63
N ALA A 357 -14.34 16.21 -17.47
CA ALA A 357 -13.90 16.84 -16.23
C ALA A 357 -12.63 16.18 -15.69
N TYR A 358 -12.62 14.86 -15.59
CA TYR A 358 -11.47 14.06 -15.14
C TYR A 358 -10.20 14.33 -15.97
N HIS A 359 -10.36 14.47 -17.29
CA HIS A 359 -9.28 14.88 -18.20
C HIS A 359 -8.75 16.30 -17.96
N ARG A 360 -9.65 17.23 -17.65
CA ARG A 360 -9.29 18.60 -17.35
C ARG A 360 -8.43 18.64 -16.09
N ASP A 361 -8.79 17.84 -15.08
CA ASP A 361 -8.04 17.72 -13.84
C ASP A 361 -6.66 17.10 -14.08
N ALA A 362 -6.57 16.06 -14.92
CA ALA A 362 -5.29 15.52 -15.38
C ALA A 362 -4.41 16.60 -16.05
N GLY A 363 -5.01 17.47 -16.86
CA GLY A 363 -4.33 18.63 -17.47
C GLY A 363 -3.74 19.59 -16.44
N LEU A 364 -4.52 19.94 -15.41
CA LEU A 364 -4.08 20.81 -14.31
C LEU A 364 -2.92 20.18 -13.51
N LEU A 365 -3.00 18.88 -13.25
CA LEU A 365 -1.94 18.12 -12.57
C LEU A 365 -0.67 18.03 -13.41
N ALA A 366 -0.80 17.79 -14.72
CA ALA A 366 0.33 17.78 -15.64
C ALA A 366 1.03 19.16 -15.71
N ASP A 367 0.27 20.25 -15.77
CA ASP A 367 0.84 21.61 -15.73
C ASP A 367 1.55 21.89 -14.41
N ARG A 368 1.01 21.39 -13.29
CA ARG A 368 1.67 21.52 -12.00
C ARG A 368 2.97 20.70 -11.93
N LEU A 369 2.96 19.47 -12.43
CA LEU A 369 4.17 18.64 -12.56
C LEU A 369 5.25 19.35 -13.36
N ARG A 370 4.92 19.93 -14.53
CA ARG A 370 5.89 20.71 -15.34
C ARG A 370 6.49 21.87 -14.55
N ARG A 371 5.66 22.62 -13.82
CA ARG A 371 6.13 23.74 -12.98
C ARG A 371 7.08 23.25 -11.90
N GLU A 372 6.78 22.12 -11.25
CA GLU A 372 7.62 21.58 -10.18
C GLU A 372 8.92 20.95 -10.73
N PHE A 373 8.88 20.31 -11.90
CA PHE A 373 10.08 19.87 -12.60
C PHE A 373 10.98 21.04 -12.97
N ALA A 374 10.43 22.12 -13.55
CA ALA A 374 11.19 23.34 -13.82
C ALA A 374 11.77 23.97 -12.54
N ALA A 375 10.95 24.07 -11.49
CA ALA A 375 11.34 24.62 -10.18
C ALA A 375 12.45 23.82 -9.48
N THR A 376 12.66 22.56 -9.90
CA THR A 376 13.65 21.63 -9.36
C THR A 376 14.78 21.33 -10.36
N GLY A 377 15.00 22.21 -11.34
CA GLY A 377 16.13 22.12 -12.27
C GLY A 377 15.99 21.06 -13.37
N ARG A 378 14.77 20.57 -13.61
CA ARG A 378 14.46 19.54 -14.62
C ARG A 378 13.43 20.04 -15.65
N PRO A 379 13.60 21.23 -16.24
CA PRO A 379 12.60 21.81 -17.14
C PRO A 379 12.37 20.98 -18.42
N ASP A 380 13.35 20.16 -18.80
CA ASP A 380 13.33 19.36 -20.02
C ASP A 380 12.57 18.03 -19.87
N LEU A 381 12.14 17.68 -18.65
CA LEU A 381 11.32 16.48 -18.44
C LEU A 381 9.95 16.64 -19.09
N ARG A 382 9.64 15.74 -20.01
CA ARG A 382 8.32 15.70 -20.63
C ARG A 382 7.29 15.23 -19.62
N VAL A 383 6.09 15.81 -19.72
CA VAL A 383 4.90 15.38 -18.98
C VAL A 383 3.82 15.15 -20.01
N GLU A 384 3.43 13.89 -20.19
CA GLU A 384 2.39 13.47 -21.12
C GLU A 384 1.15 13.04 -20.34
N ILE A 385 -0.01 13.02 -20.98
CA ILE A 385 -1.27 12.52 -20.41
C ILE A 385 -1.75 11.45 -21.36
N SER A 386 -1.97 10.23 -20.87
CA SER A 386 -2.53 9.16 -21.69
C SER A 386 -3.98 9.46 -22.05
N ASP A 387 -4.42 8.99 -23.22
CA ASP A 387 -5.84 8.96 -23.55
C ASP A 387 -6.54 7.84 -22.74
N PRO A 388 -7.43 8.14 -21.78
CA PRO A 388 -8.20 7.16 -21.03
C PRO A 388 -9.13 6.34 -21.92
N LEU A 389 -9.49 6.82 -23.12
CA LEU A 389 -10.25 6.01 -24.07
C LEU A 389 -9.39 4.88 -24.66
N ALA A 390 -8.07 5.06 -24.71
CA ALA A 390 -7.16 3.98 -25.09
C ALA A 390 -6.95 2.96 -23.97
N ALA A 391 -7.23 3.32 -22.71
CA ALA A 391 -7.19 2.39 -21.57
C ALA A 391 -8.49 1.58 -21.40
N LEU A 392 -9.60 2.04 -22.01
CA LEU A 392 -10.92 1.38 -22.00
C LEU A 392 -11.18 0.48 -23.22
N GLN A 393 -10.27 0.48 -24.21
CA GLN A 393 -10.29 -0.39 -25.40
C GLN A 393 -9.33 -1.56 -25.22
#